data_AF-A0AAV9JGM9-F1
#
_entry.id   AF-A0AAV9JGM9-F1
#
_cell.length_a   1.000
_cell.length_b   1.000
_cell.length_c   1.000
_cell.angle_alpha   90.00
_cell.angle_beta   90.00
_cell.angle_gamma   90.00
#
_symmetry.space_group_name_H-M   'P 1'
#
loop_
_entity.id
_entity.type
_entity.pdbx_description
1 polymer ?
#
loop_
_entity_poly.entity_id
_entity_poly.type
_entity_poly.pdbx_seq_one_letter_code
_entity_poly.pdbx_strand_id
1 'polypeptide(L)'
;MDGTDGLTDLFDDPTYSDVTIKYGGHEVRAHKAIVCTRLEYFEKLCGRSSKFKEANESTIELFDDDPEAVRALLLCLYDRRYDEGRHVNRQHHDIDFNARVYLLASKYGCQRLQDRIEQCLSWTEEFDHSTATALAEILTAMARVFDSGLDNHNGLGETLLRRCNNICYQADGRDSIQMDSATRKPLLDFLSVRPELTTHFLPGLAKAKELEDVKLFQCPGCAKVSSDKEVACDGETLECKQPPTTVTYFRVNNTHVADQ
;
A
#
# COMPACT_ATOMS: atom_id res chain seq x y z
N MET A 1 -14.76 -24.68 -22.81
CA MET A 1 -13.67 -24.09 -23.59
C MET A 1 -13.57 -22.65 -23.13
N ASP A 2 -12.64 -22.39 -22.22
CA ASP A 2 -12.35 -21.04 -21.72
C ASP A 2 -11.57 -20.31 -22.82
N GLY A 3 -12.13 -19.22 -23.34
CA GLY A 3 -11.64 -18.54 -24.54
C GLY A 3 -10.46 -17.59 -24.31
N THR A 4 -9.67 -17.78 -23.25
CA THR A 4 -8.59 -16.87 -22.84
C THR A 4 -7.18 -17.33 -23.23
N ASP A 5 -7.03 -18.56 -23.72
CA ASP A 5 -5.72 -19.16 -24.04
C ASP A 5 -4.91 -18.32 -25.06
N GLY A 6 -5.56 -17.77 -26.09
CA GLY A 6 -4.84 -17.12 -27.20
C GLY A 6 -4.10 -15.81 -26.85
N LEU A 7 -4.52 -15.08 -25.80
CA LEU A 7 -3.88 -13.82 -25.43
C LEU A 7 -2.78 -14.03 -24.39
N THR A 8 -3.04 -14.87 -23.39
CA THR A 8 -2.08 -15.14 -22.32
C THR A 8 -0.80 -15.76 -22.90
N ASP A 9 -0.92 -16.60 -23.94
CA ASP A 9 0.19 -17.23 -24.64
C ASP A 9 1.10 -16.25 -25.40
N LEU A 10 0.63 -15.04 -25.72
CA LEU A 10 1.43 -14.03 -26.44
C LEU A 10 2.39 -13.24 -25.54
N PHE A 11 2.36 -13.45 -24.22
CA PHE A 11 3.29 -12.77 -23.32
C PHE A 11 4.73 -13.28 -23.54
N ASP A 12 5.65 -12.38 -23.86
CA ASP A 12 7.04 -12.69 -24.21
C ASP A 12 7.21 -13.65 -25.39
N ASP A 13 6.17 -13.76 -26.23
CA ASP A 13 6.23 -14.54 -27.46
C ASP A 13 6.76 -13.65 -28.61
N PRO A 14 7.78 -14.09 -29.37
CA PRO A 14 8.32 -13.30 -30.47
C PRO A 14 7.40 -13.28 -31.70
N THR A 15 6.41 -14.16 -31.80
CA THR A 15 5.53 -14.26 -32.97
C THR A 15 4.64 -13.02 -33.06
N TYR A 16 4.74 -12.28 -34.17
CA TYR A 16 4.04 -11.01 -34.38
C TYR A 16 4.43 -9.86 -33.44
N SER A 17 5.43 -10.06 -32.58
CA SER A 17 5.99 -8.98 -31.75
C SER A 17 6.61 -7.88 -32.62
N ASP A 18 6.30 -6.63 -32.28
CA ASP A 18 6.72 -5.42 -32.99
C ASP A 18 7.41 -4.40 -32.07
N VAL A 19 7.56 -4.75 -30.79
CA VAL A 19 8.28 -3.96 -29.79
C VAL A 19 8.96 -4.86 -28.76
N THR A 20 10.11 -4.42 -28.27
CA THR A 20 10.80 -5.01 -27.12
C THR A 20 10.75 -4.01 -25.97
N ILE A 21 10.23 -4.43 -24.81
CA ILE A 21 10.19 -3.59 -23.60
C ILE A 21 11.33 -4.02 -22.69
N LYS A 22 12.22 -3.07 -22.35
CA LYS A 22 13.38 -3.28 -21.47
C LYS A 22 13.14 -2.62 -20.12
N TYR A 23 13.45 -3.33 -19.03
CA TYR A 23 13.25 -2.85 -17.66
C TYR A 23 14.15 -3.63 -16.71
N GLY A 24 14.86 -2.95 -15.79
CA GLY A 24 15.65 -3.64 -14.76
C GLY A 24 16.66 -4.70 -15.24
N GLY A 25 17.21 -4.59 -16.44
CA GLY A 25 18.07 -5.62 -17.04
C GLY A 25 17.33 -6.82 -17.66
N HIS A 26 16.00 -6.81 -17.64
CA HIS A 26 15.12 -7.74 -18.34
C HIS A 26 14.63 -7.16 -19.66
N GLU A 27 14.26 -8.03 -20.59
CA GLU A 27 13.63 -7.67 -21.86
C GLU A 27 12.44 -8.59 -22.10
N VAL A 28 11.35 -8.05 -22.66
CA VAL A 28 10.15 -8.82 -23.04
C VAL A 28 9.77 -8.49 -24.48
N ARG A 29 9.53 -9.52 -25.29
CA ARG A 29 8.94 -9.36 -26.64
C ARG A 29 7.45 -9.08 -26.49
N ALA A 30 7.01 -7.95 -27.03
CA ALA A 30 5.67 -7.44 -26.83
C ALA A 30 5.04 -6.96 -28.14
N HIS A 31 3.74 -6.68 -28.05
CA HIS A 31 2.87 -6.36 -29.17
C HIS A 31 2.25 -4.99 -28.91
N LYS A 32 2.59 -3.97 -29.71
CA LYS A 32 2.01 -2.61 -29.64
C LYS A 32 0.49 -2.67 -29.71
N ALA A 33 -0.05 -3.54 -30.57
CA ALA A 33 -1.49 -3.77 -30.69
C ALA A 33 -2.16 -4.18 -29.36
N ILE A 34 -1.45 -4.90 -28.48
CA ILE A 34 -1.94 -5.30 -27.17
C ILE A 34 -1.72 -4.17 -26.16
N VAL A 35 -0.47 -3.74 -25.97
CA VAL A 35 -0.12 -2.82 -24.88
C VAL A 35 -0.75 -1.43 -25.05
N CYS A 36 -0.84 -0.92 -26.28
CA CYS A 36 -1.46 0.37 -26.55
C CYS A 36 -2.99 0.33 -26.38
N THR A 37 -3.63 -0.76 -26.80
CA THR A 37 -5.09 -0.93 -26.62
C THR A 37 -5.47 -1.09 -25.16
N ARG A 38 -4.59 -1.69 -24.35
CA ARG A 38 -4.85 -2.02 -22.94
C ARG A 38 -4.48 -0.90 -21.97
N LEU A 39 -3.58 0.02 -22.36
CA LEU A 39 -3.08 1.06 -21.47
C LEU A 39 -2.78 2.34 -22.23
N GLU A 40 -3.47 3.42 -21.87
CA GLU A 40 -3.37 4.72 -22.53
C GLU A 40 -1.93 5.28 -22.52
N TYR A 41 -1.15 4.95 -21.48
CA TYR A 41 0.27 5.29 -21.42
C TYR A 41 1.02 4.81 -22.67
N PHE A 42 0.86 3.54 -23.07
CA PHE A 42 1.53 2.99 -24.25
C PHE A 42 0.94 3.53 -25.55
N GLU A 43 -0.37 3.78 -25.63
CA GLU A 43 -0.95 4.43 -26.82
C GLU A 43 -0.36 5.83 -27.03
N LYS A 44 -0.19 6.61 -25.96
CA LYS A 44 0.45 7.92 -26.02
C LYS A 44 1.94 7.82 -26.36
N LEU A 45 2.65 6.83 -25.81
CA LEU A 45 4.10 6.68 -25.96
C LEU A 45 4.46 6.12 -27.35
N CYS A 46 3.88 4.99 -27.75
CA CYS A 46 4.27 4.24 -28.94
C CYS A 46 3.11 3.86 -29.87
N GLY A 47 1.90 4.36 -29.62
CA GLY A 47 0.74 4.17 -30.49
C GLY A 47 0.89 4.86 -31.85
N ARG A 48 -0.03 4.55 -32.77
CA ARG A 48 0.06 5.01 -34.18
C ARG A 48 0.01 6.53 -34.33
N SER A 49 -0.67 7.20 -33.40
CA SER A 49 -0.81 8.66 -33.39
C SER A 49 0.22 9.35 -32.47
N SER A 50 1.13 8.58 -31.86
CA SER A 50 2.18 9.14 -31.00
C SER A 50 3.14 10.01 -31.80
N LYS A 51 3.58 11.10 -31.17
CA LYS A 51 4.61 12.01 -31.70
C LYS A 51 5.98 11.74 -31.09
N PHE A 52 6.09 10.76 -30.19
CA PHE A 52 7.35 10.38 -29.57
C PHE A 52 8.15 9.46 -30.49
N LYS A 53 9.46 9.38 -30.27
CA LYS A 53 10.36 8.55 -31.10
C LYS A 53 10.02 7.06 -30.98
N GLU A 54 9.52 6.65 -29.82
CA GLU A 54 9.09 5.29 -29.47
C GLU A 54 7.96 4.77 -30.37
N ALA A 55 7.21 5.66 -31.03
CA ALA A 55 6.25 5.30 -32.07
C ALA A 55 6.93 4.53 -33.22
N ASN A 56 8.12 4.97 -33.62
CA ASN A 56 8.89 4.41 -34.74
C ASN A 56 10.03 3.48 -34.29
N GLU A 57 10.37 3.47 -33.00
CA GLU A 57 11.35 2.54 -32.45
C GLU A 57 10.71 1.16 -32.17
N SER A 58 11.55 0.13 -32.21
CA SER A 58 11.20 -1.25 -31.82
C SER A 58 11.58 -1.56 -30.38
N THR A 59 11.98 -0.55 -29.59
CA THR A 59 12.41 -0.70 -28.20
C THR A 59 11.78 0.38 -27.34
N ILE A 60 11.31 0.00 -26.15
CA ILE A 60 10.83 0.91 -25.09
C ILE A 60 11.62 0.60 -23.82
N GLU A 61 12.06 1.63 -23.11
CA GLU A 61 12.90 1.51 -21.93
C GLU A 61 12.18 2.05 -20.69
N LEU A 62 12.04 1.22 -19.65
CA LEU A 62 11.37 1.53 -18.38
C LEU A 62 12.34 1.29 -17.20
N PHE A 63 13.54 1.88 -17.25
CA PHE A 63 14.62 1.58 -16.30
C PHE A 63 14.47 2.22 -14.91
N ASP A 64 13.70 3.29 -14.79
CA ASP A 64 13.52 4.02 -13.53
C ASP A 64 12.49 3.37 -12.59
N ASP A 65 11.80 2.33 -13.06
CA ASP A 65 10.72 1.67 -12.33
C ASP A 65 11.14 0.34 -11.72
N ASP A 66 10.45 -0.06 -10.65
CA ASP A 66 10.66 -1.35 -9.97
C ASP A 66 10.46 -2.50 -10.97
N PRO A 67 11.49 -3.36 -11.21
CA PRO A 67 11.41 -4.39 -12.25
C PRO A 67 10.34 -5.45 -11.99
N GLU A 68 10.09 -5.80 -10.73
CA GLU A 68 9.03 -6.76 -10.38
C GLU A 68 7.65 -6.16 -10.64
N ALA A 69 7.46 -4.87 -10.31
CA ALA A 69 6.22 -4.16 -10.58
C ALA A 69 5.97 -3.97 -12.07
N VAL A 70 7.01 -3.65 -12.86
CA VAL A 70 6.88 -3.52 -14.32
C VAL A 70 6.48 -4.86 -14.93
N ARG A 71 7.11 -5.96 -14.50
CA ARG A 71 6.71 -7.30 -14.95
C ARG A 71 5.25 -7.60 -14.60
N ALA A 72 4.80 -7.26 -13.39
CA ALA A 72 3.42 -7.43 -12.96
C ALA A 72 2.43 -6.62 -13.82
N LEU A 73 2.78 -5.37 -14.19
CA LEU A 73 2.03 -4.54 -15.13
C LEU A 73 1.93 -5.23 -16.49
N LEU A 74 3.06 -5.66 -17.05
CA LEU A 74 3.09 -6.31 -18.37
C LEU A 74 2.29 -7.61 -18.38
N LEU A 75 2.43 -8.48 -17.37
CA LEU A 75 1.61 -9.68 -17.22
C LEU A 75 0.13 -9.36 -17.19
N CYS A 76 -0.25 -8.33 -16.42
CA CYS A 76 -1.62 -7.87 -16.37
C CYS A 76 -2.10 -7.48 -17.76
N LEU A 77 -1.33 -6.75 -18.58
CA LEU A 77 -1.74 -6.37 -19.94
C LEU A 77 -2.01 -7.57 -20.87
N TYR A 78 -1.51 -8.77 -20.57
CA TYR A 78 -1.77 -10.01 -21.32
C TYR A 78 -2.77 -10.94 -20.64
N ASP A 79 -3.55 -10.43 -19.68
CA ASP A 79 -4.53 -11.19 -18.88
C ASP A 79 -3.93 -12.30 -18.01
N ARG A 80 -2.60 -12.36 -17.86
CA ARG A 80 -1.95 -13.24 -16.90
C ARG A 80 -2.14 -12.75 -15.47
N ARG A 81 -1.85 -13.63 -14.51
CA ARG A 81 -1.81 -13.24 -13.09
C ARG A 81 -0.57 -12.38 -12.86
N TYR A 82 -0.72 -11.24 -12.19
CA TYR A 82 0.38 -10.29 -11.99
C TYR A 82 1.48 -10.83 -11.05
N ASP A 83 1.13 -11.82 -10.23
CA ASP A 83 2.02 -12.55 -9.31
C ASP A 83 2.60 -13.83 -9.92
N GLU A 84 2.36 -14.09 -11.22
CA GLU A 84 2.82 -15.32 -11.88
C GLU A 84 4.35 -15.44 -11.86
N GLY A 85 4.84 -16.61 -11.47
CA GLY A 85 6.27 -16.89 -11.36
C GLY A 85 6.91 -16.39 -10.07
N ARG A 86 6.16 -15.70 -9.19
CA ARG A 86 6.64 -15.46 -7.83
C ARG A 86 6.42 -16.72 -7.00
N HIS A 87 7.51 -17.23 -6.43
CA HIS A 87 7.49 -18.32 -5.45
C HIS A 87 7.09 -17.78 -4.07
N VAL A 88 5.95 -17.10 -3.97
CA VAL A 88 5.35 -16.82 -2.66
C VAL A 88 4.44 -17.99 -2.37
N ASN A 89 4.54 -18.56 -1.16
CA ASN A 89 3.54 -19.52 -0.69
C ASN A 89 2.17 -18.87 -0.92
N ARG A 90 1.24 -19.52 -1.64
CA ARG A 90 -0.07 -18.92 -2.01
C ARG A 90 -0.85 -18.36 -0.80
N GLN A 91 -0.49 -18.80 0.40
CA GLN A 91 -1.03 -18.40 1.70
C GLN A 91 -0.47 -17.06 2.22
N HIS A 92 0.60 -16.52 1.62
CA HIS A 92 1.20 -15.25 2.00
C HIS A 92 1.09 -14.26 0.85
N HIS A 93 0.08 -13.40 0.92
CA HIS A 93 0.03 -12.21 0.08
C HIS A 93 1.21 -11.30 0.46
N ASP A 94 2.26 -11.26 -0.36
CA ASP A 94 3.39 -10.34 -0.19
C ASP A 94 2.87 -8.89 -0.30
N ILE A 95 2.60 -8.29 0.86
CA ILE A 95 1.93 -6.98 0.98
C ILE A 95 2.82 -5.88 0.40
N ASP A 96 4.13 -6.01 0.64
CA ASP A 96 5.14 -5.07 0.17
C ASP A 96 5.22 -5.04 -1.36
N PHE A 97 5.26 -6.22 -2.00
CA PHE A 97 5.15 -6.34 -3.45
C PHE A 97 3.84 -5.75 -3.98
N ASN A 98 2.70 -6.10 -3.40
CA ASN A 98 1.41 -5.57 -3.83
C ASN A 98 1.35 -4.04 -3.76
N ALA A 99 1.91 -3.44 -2.71
CA ALA A 99 2.01 -1.99 -2.59
C ALA A 99 2.89 -1.38 -3.70
N ARG A 100 4.04 -1.98 -4.01
CA ARG A 100 4.89 -1.52 -5.13
C ARG A 100 4.16 -1.60 -6.47
N VAL A 101 3.48 -2.72 -6.75
CA VAL A 101 2.72 -2.91 -7.99
C VAL A 101 1.56 -1.92 -8.08
N TYR A 102 0.84 -1.67 -6.98
CA TYR A 102 -0.27 -0.72 -6.96
C TYR A 102 0.19 0.70 -7.27
N LEU A 103 1.32 1.13 -6.70
CA LEU A 103 1.87 2.46 -6.95
C LEU A 103 2.35 2.61 -8.40
N LEU A 104 2.98 1.57 -8.96
CA LEU A 104 3.32 1.56 -10.37
C LEU A 104 2.06 1.60 -11.24
N ALA A 105 1.04 0.82 -10.92
CA ALA A 105 -0.23 0.83 -11.63
C ALA A 105 -0.87 2.22 -11.60
N SER A 106 -0.83 2.91 -10.45
CA SER A 106 -1.28 4.30 -10.30
C SER A 106 -0.49 5.24 -11.23
N LYS A 107 0.85 5.17 -11.19
CA LYS A 107 1.75 5.98 -12.04
C LYS A 107 1.42 5.83 -13.53
N TYR A 108 1.12 4.62 -13.98
CA TYR A 108 0.84 4.30 -15.38
C TYR A 108 -0.66 4.39 -15.75
N GLY A 109 -1.55 4.67 -14.79
CA GLY A 109 -2.99 4.74 -15.00
C GLY A 109 -3.66 3.39 -15.25
N CYS A 110 -3.11 2.29 -14.74
CA CYS A 110 -3.65 0.94 -14.92
C CYS A 110 -4.65 0.57 -13.82
N GLN A 111 -5.87 1.13 -13.89
CA GLN A 111 -6.94 0.87 -12.91
C GLN A 111 -7.23 -0.62 -12.72
N ARG A 112 -7.23 -1.39 -13.81
CA ARG A 112 -7.50 -2.84 -13.76
C ARG A 112 -6.53 -3.61 -12.85
N LEU A 113 -5.26 -3.19 -12.80
CA LEU A 113 -4.28 -3.81 -11.93
C LEU A 113 -4.48 -3.37 -10.47
N GLN A 114 -4.83 -2.11 -10.24
CA GLN A 114 -5.21 -1.61 -8.92
C GLN A 114 -6.40 -2.40 -8.35
N ASP A 115 -7.47 -2.55 -9.13
CA ASP A 115 -8.66 -3.31 -8.72
C ASP A 115 -8.34 -4.78 -8.38
N ARG A 116 -7.45 -5.42 -9.16
CA ARG A 116 -7.02 -6.81 -8.90
C ARG A 116 -6.23 -6.92 -7.59
N ILE A 117 -5.39 -5.93 -7.26
CA ILE A 117 -4.60 -5.90 -6.03
C ILE A 117 -5.51 -5.66 -4.82
N GLU A 118 -6.42 -4.69 -4.92
CA GLU A 118 -7.40 -4.42 -3.87
C GLU A 118 -8.28 -5.63 -3.59
N GLN A 119 -8.79 -6.30 -4.65
CA GLN A 119 -9.53 -7.56 -4.51
C GLN A 119 -8.68 -8.63 -3.83
N CYS A 120 -7.43 -8.81 -4.25
CA CYS A 120 -6.50 -9.77 -3.65
C CYS A 120 -6.30 -9.53 -2.15
N LEU A 121 -6.07 -8.28 -1.75
CA LEU A 121 -5.80 -7.90 -0.37
C LEU A 121 -7.05 -7.70 0.50
N SER A 122 -8.23 -7.63 -0.12
CA SER A 122 -9.52 -7.54 0.59
C SER A 122 -9.88 -8.82 1.33
N TRP A 123 -9.37 -9.97 0.87
CA TRP A 123 -9.57 -11.24 1.55
C TRP A 123 -8.76 -11.28 2.84
N THR A 124 -9.47 -11.52 3.94
CA THR A 124 -8.89 -11.66 5.28
C THR A 124 -8.61 -13.14 5.54
N GLU A 125 -7.54 -13.67 4.95
CA GLU A 125 -7.07 -15.00 5.39
C GLU A 125 -6.39 -14.90 6.76
N GLU A 126 -6.61 -15.92 7.59
CA GLU A 126 -5.94 -16.07 8.89
C GLU A 126 -4.43 -16.10 8.67
N PHE A 127 -3.69 -15.23 9.34
CA PHE A 127 -2.23 -15.16 9.21
C PHE A 127 -1.60 -16.42 9.82
N ASP A 128 -0.78 -17.13 9.03
CA ASP A 128 0.09 -18.24 9.50
C ASP A 128 1.42 -17.71 10.10
N HIS A 129 1.59 -16.39 10.16
CA HIS A 129 2.73 -15.71 10.80
C HIS A 129 2.32 -15.11 12.16
N SER A 130 3.32 -14.77 12.99
CA SER A 130 3.07 -13.98 14.19
C SER A 130 2.40 -12.65 13.81
N THR A 131 1.43 -12.22 14.63
CA THR A 131 0.66 -10.98 14.44
C THR A 131 1.55 -9.74 14.32
N ALA A 132 2.71 -9.73 15.00
CA ALA A 132 3.68 -8.64 14.95
C ALA A 132 4.33 -8.44 13.58
N THR A 133 4.77 -9.54 12.93
CA THR A 133 5.41 -9.48 11.61
C THR A 133 4.42 -9.03 10.54
N ALA A 134 3.22 -9.59 10.56
CA ALA A 134 2.14 -9.19 9.65
C ALA A 134 1.77 -7.71 9.81
N LEU A 135 1.71 -7.22 11.05
CA LEU A 135 1.46 -5.80 11.32
C LEU A 135 2.59 -4.91 10.77
N ALA A 136 3.84 -5.26 11.03
CA ALA A 136 4.99 -4.49 10.54
C ALA A 136 5.03 -4.38 9.00
N GLU A 137 4.72 -5.47 8.29
CA GLU A 137 4.60 -5.48 6.83
C GLU A 137 3.48 -4.56 6.34
N ILE A 138 2.31 -4.60 6.97
CA ILE A 138 1.18 -3.71 6.63
C ILE A 138 1.55 -2.25 6.88
N LEU A 139 2.12 -1.92 8.03
CA LEU A 139 2.50 -0.54 8.36
C LEU A 139 3.57 -0.02 7.39
N THR A 140 4.51 -0.85 6.97
CA THR A 140 5.52 -0.51 5.95
C THR A 140 4.87 -0.24 4.59
N ALA A 141 3.94 -1.10 4.16
CA ALA A 141 3.20 -0.91 2.92
C ALA A 141 2.32 0.35 2.96
N MET A 142 1.63 0.60 4.08
CA MET A 142 0.84 1.81 4.31
C MET A 142 1.71 3.05 4.23
N ALA A 143 2.87 3.06 4.90
CA ALA A 143 3.81 4.17 4.83
C ALA A 143 4.16 4.49 3.38
N ARG A 144 4.53 3.46 2.59
CA ARG A 144 4.86 3.65 1.19
C ARG A 144 3.70 4.22 0.37
N VAL A 145 2.49 3.71 0.57
CA VAL A 145 1.30 4.16 -0.16
C VAL A 145 0.98 5.61 0.16
N PHE A 146 0.93 5.98 1.45
CA PHE A 146 0.63 7.35 1.86
C PHE A 146 1.72 8.34 1.45
N ASP A 147 3.00 7.97 1.55
CA ASP A 147 4.12 8.86 1.20
C ASP A 147 4.21 9.12 -0.31
N SER A 148 3.61 8.26 -1.14
CA SER A 148 3.62 8.43 -2.59
C SER A 148 2.77 9.61 -3.07
N GLY A 149 1.75 10.02 -2.30
CA GLY A 149 0.73 10.98 -2.73
C GLY A 149 -0.14 10.50 -3.92
N LEU A 150 -0.01 9.23 -4.32
CA LEU A 150 -0.71 8.63 -5.47
C LEU A 150 -2.01 7.92 -5.07
N ASP A 151 -2.35 7.89 -3.77
CA ASP A 151 -3.57 7.30 -3.25
C ASP A 151 -4.35 8.34 -2.43
N ASN A 152 -5.55 8.70 -2.88
CA ASN A 152 -6.43 9.68 -2.24
C ASN A 152 -7.24 9.06 -1.08
N HIS A 153 -6.63 8.17 -0.30
CA HIS A 153 -7.23 7.48 0.85
C HIS A 153 -8.47 6.60 0.56
N ASN A 154 -8.78 6.29 -0.71
CA ASN A 154 -9.98 5.54 -1.11
C ASN A 154 -9.67 4.24 -1.87
N GLY A 155 -8.39 3.87 -2.05
CA GLY A 155 -7.97 2.63 -2.71
C GLY A 155 -7.24 1.68 -1.78
N LEU A 156 -6.00 1.35 -2.12
CA LEU A 156 -5.18 0.42 -1.35
C LEU A 156 -4.96 0.87 0.10
N GLY A 157 -4.81 2.16 0.38
CA GLY A 157 -4.62 2.70 1.73
C GLY A 157 -5.77 2.36 2.67
N GLU A 158 -7.02 2.45 2.21
CA GLU A 158 -8.19 2.05 3.01
C GLU A 158 -8.22 0.53 3.24
N THR A 159 -7.87 -0.25 2.22
CA THR A 159 -7.79 -1.72 2.32
C THR A 159 -6.73 -2.14 3.34
N LEU A 160 -5.56 -1.51 3.32
CA LEU A 160 -4.49 -1.75 4.29
C LEU A 160 -4.87 -1.28 5.70
N LEU A 161 -5.51 -0.12 5.84
CA LEU A 161 -6.06 0.36 7.12
C LEU A 161 -7.03 -0.66 7.73
N ARG A 162 -7.97 -1.16 6.93
CA ARG A 162 -8.95 -2.17 7.36
C ARG A 162 -8.26 -3.45 7.82
N ARG A 163 -7.24 -3.89 7.08
CA ARG A 163 -6.46 -5.10 7.42
C ARG A 163 -5.63 -4.91 8.68
N CYS A 164 -4.97 -3.76 8.83
CA CYS A 164 -4.25 -3.37 10.04
C CYS A 164 -5.18 -3.37 11.27
N ASN A 165 -6.36 -2.77 11.13
CA ASN A 165 -7.40 -2.78 12.17
C ASN A 165 -7.82 -4.21 12.51
N ASN A 166 -8.10 -5.05 11.52
CA ASN A 166 -8.49 -6.44 11.76
C ASN A 166 -7.43 -7.23 12.54
N ILE A 167 -6.13 -7.03 12.28
CA ILE A 167 -5.07 -7.65 13.11
C ILE A 167 -5.15 -7.16 14.55
N CYS A 168 -5.32 -5.84 14.74
CA CYS A 168 -5.46 -5.24 16.07
C CYS A 168 -6.70 -5.78 16.81
N TYR A 169 -7.79 -6.12 16.10
CA TYR A 169 -9.02 -6.69 16.68
C TYR A 169 -9.04 -8.22 16.80
N GLN A 170 -8.38 -8.97 15.92
CA GLN A 170 -8.36 -10.44 15.98
C GLN A 170 -7.49 -10.96 17.13
N ALA A 171 -6.47 -10.20 17.53
CA ALA A 171 -5.80 -10.40 18.83
C ALA A 171 -6.82 -10.37 20.01
N ASP A 172 -7.92 -9.64 19.84
CA ASP A 172 -8.91 -9.37 20.88
C ASP A 172 -9.98 -10.49 21.03
N GLY A 173 -10.05 -11.45 20.08
CA GLY A 173 -11.22 -12.33 19.87
C GLY A 173 -11.06 -13.85 20.14
N ARG A 174 -9.88 -14.35 20.49
CA ARG A 174 -9.69 -15.68 21.10
C ARG A 174 -8.94 -15.47 22.40
N ASP A 175 -9.65 -15.46 23.52
CA ASP A 175 -9.10 -15.27 24.87
C ASP A 175 -8.06 -14.15 24.98
N SER A 176 -8.48 -12.88 24.83
CA SER A 176 -7.71 -11.71 25.28
C SER A 176 -6.20 -11.76 24.95
N ILE A 177 -5.82 -11.85 23.68
CA ILE A 177 -4.43 -11.56 23.31
C ILE A 177 -4.30 -10.05 23.43
N GLN A 178 -3.87 -9.61 24.61
CA GLN A 178 -3.35 -8.26 24.74
C GLN A 178 -2.31 -8.07 23.64
N MET A 179 -2.45 -7.00 22.85
CA MET A 179 -1.44 -6.63 21.86
C MET A 179 -0.09 -6.58 22.59
N ASP A 180 0.77 -7.57 22.32
CA ASP A 180 2.04 -7.70 23.02
C ASP A 180 2.92 -6.46 22.74
N SER A 181 3.92 -6.23 23.58
CA SER A 181 4.81 -5.08 23.43
C SER A 181 5.51 -5.04 22.07
N ALA A 182 5.77 -6.20 21.45
CA ALA A 182 6.43 -6.32 20.16
C ALA A 182 5.54 -5.90 18.98
N THR A 183 4.22 -6.10 19.10
CA THR A 183 3.19 -5.66 18.14
C THR A 183 2.81 -4.19 18.38
N ARG A 184 2.78 -3.76 19.64
CA ARG A 184 2.39 -2.41 20.05
C ARG A 184 3.37 -1.34 19.60
N LYS A 185 4.68 -1.57 19.78
CA LYS A 185 5.70 -0.55 19.51
C LYS A 185 5.71 -0.09 18.04
N PRO A 186 5.72 -0.98 17.03
CA PRO A 186 5.65 -0.58 15.62
C PRO A 186 4.42 0.27 15.28
N LEU A 187 3.25 -0.05 15.85
CA LEU A 187 2.04 0.73 15.62
C LEU A 187 2.14 2.14 16.21
N LEU A 188 2.65 2.27 17.44
CA LEU A 188 2.85 3.59 18.06
C LEU A 188 3.90 4.42 17.32
N ASP A 189 5.01 3.79 16.91
CA ASP A 189 6.05 4.44 16.11
C ASP A 189 5.53 4.87 14.73
N PHE A 190 4.57 4.14 14.14
CA PHE A 190 3.91 4.55 12.90
C PHE A 190 2.94 5.72 13.12
N LEU A 191 2.11 5.66 14.17
CA LEU A 191 1.13 6.68 14.49
C LEU A 191 1.76 7.99 14.97
N SER A 192 2.96 7.96 15.56
CA SER A 192 3.68 9.19 15.91
C SER A 192 4.06 10.03 14.68
N VAL A 193 4.32 9.36 13.55
CA VAL A 193 4.64 9.97 12.26
C VAL A 193 3.37 10.31 11.46
N ARG A 194 2.30 9.51 11.59
CA ARG A 194 1.00 9.70 10.89
C ARG A 194 -0.20 9.74 11.83
N PRO A 195 -0.28 10.72 12.73
CA PRO A 195 -1.28 10.72 13.78
C PRO A 195 -2.68 11.12 13.33
N GLU A 196 -2.85 11.65 12.11
CA GLU A 196 -4.14 11.75 11.43
C GLU A 196 -4.84 10.39 11.29
N LEU A 197 -4.08 9.28 11.28
CA LEU A 197 -4.62 7.93 11.20
C LEU A 197 -5.04 7.36 12.56
N THR A 198 -4.73 8.04 13.68
CA THR A 198 -4.97 7.53 15.05
C THR A 198 -6.42 7.13 15.28
N THR A 199 -7.36 7.91 14.74
CA THR A 199 -8.81 7.69 14.89
C THR A 199 -9.26 6.34 14.34
N HIS A 200 -8.59 5.81 13.31
CA HIS A 200 -8.89 4.51 12.72
C HIS A 200 -8.59 3.35 13.67
N PHE A 201 -7.64 3.53 14.60
CA PHE A 201 -7.15 2.47 15.49
C PHE A 201 -7.71 2.57 16.92
N LEU A 202 -8.48 3.62 17.24
CA LEU A 202 -8.95 3.90 18.60
C LEU A 202 -9.67 2.74 19.28
N PRO A 203 -10.62 2.03 18.63
CA PRO A 203 -11.37 1.01 19.37
C PRO A 203 -10.56 -0.28 19.61
N GLY A 204 -9.47 -0.52 18.87
CA GLY A 204 -8.49 -1.56 19.18
C GLY A 204 -7.53 -1.15 20.30
N LEU A 205 -7.06 0.11 20.26
CA LEU A 205 -6.15 0.64 21.28
C LEU A 205 -6.85 0.80 22.64
N ALA A 206 -8.10 1.30 22.70
CA ALA A 206 -8.81 1.58 23.96
C ALA A 206 -9.01 0.38 24.90
N LYS A 207 -8.86 -0.85 24.40
CA LYS A 207 -8.97 -2.10 25.18
C LYS A 207 -7.64 -2.65 25.68
N ALA A 208 -6.50 -2.11 25.23
CA ALA A 208 -5.20 -2.50 25.72
C ALA A 208 -5.06 -2.05 27.19
N LYS A 209 -5.07 -3.02 28.11
CA LYS A 209 -5.10 -2.79 29.57
C LYS A 209 -3.86 -2.10 30.14
N GLU A 210 -2.79 -1.94 29.35
CA GLU A 210 -1.50 -1.38 29.74
C GLU A 210 -1.09 -0.13 28.94
N LEU A 211 -2.04 0.63 28.39
CA LEU A 211 -1.70 1.91 27.78
C LEU A 211 -1.42 2.96 28.87
N GLU A 212 -0.14 3.25 29.12
CA GLU A 212 0.27 4.56 29.61
C GLU A 212 -0.13 5.62 28.56
N ASP A 213 -0.53 6.81 29.04
CA ASP A 213 -1.05 7.92 28.23
C ASP A 213 -0.22 8.13 26.95
N VAL A 214 -0.75 7.77 25.77
CA VAL A 214 -0.20 8.26 24.50
C VAL A 214 -0.65 9.71 24.36
N LYS A 215 0.23 10.63 24.79
CA LYS A 215 0.03 12.07 24.62
C LYS A 215 0.38 12.42 23.18
N LEU A 216 -0.64 12.74 22.41
CA LEU A 216 -0.46 13.35 21.10
C LEU A 216 -0.70 14.85 21.22
N PHE A 217 0.02 15.64 20.42
CA PHE A 217 -0.04 17.09 20.38
C PHE A 217 -0.57 17.49 19.01
N GLN A 218 -1.69 18.21 18.97
CA GLN A 218 -2.30 18.69 17.73
C GLN A 218 -1.99 20.17 17.52
N CYS A 219 -1.48 20.53 16.35
CA CYS A 219 -1.33 21.91 15.93
C CYS A 219 -2.73 22.54 15.69
N PRO A 220 -3.06 23.67 16.33
CA PRO A 220 -4.37 24.29 16.18
C PRO A 220 -4.58 24.94 14.81
N GLY A 221 -3.50 25.26 14.08
CA GLY A 221 -3.58 25.86 12.74
C GLY A 221 -3.72 24.85 11.60
N CYS A 222 -2.80 23.87 11.52
CA CYS A 222 -2.78 22.89 10.42
C CYS A 222 -3.34 21.51 10.78
N ALA A 223 -3.84 21.33 12.02
CA ALA A 223 -4.35 20.07 12.54
C ALA A 223 -3.37 18.88 12.55
N LYS A 224 -2.09 19.09 12.17
CA LYS A 224 -1.00 18.10 12.26
C LYS A 224 -0.87 17.63 13.70
N VAL A 225 -0.87 16.33 13.91
CA VAL A 225 -0.71 15.74 15.23
C VAL A 225 0.76 15.24 15.35
N SER A 226 1.30 15.05 16.56
CA SER A 226 2.62 14.43 16.78
C SER A 226 2.70 13.83 18.18
N SER A 227 3.55 12.82 18.40
CA SER A 227 3.90 12.38 19.76
C SER A 227 4.92 13.29 20.45
N ASP A 228 5.56 14.19 19.70
CA ASP A 228 6.53 15.16 20.19
C ASP A 228 5.96 16.58 20.06
N LYS A 229 5.93 17.29 21.19
CA LYS A 229 5.37 18.64 21.29
C LYS A 229 6.13 19.64 20.40
N GLU A 230 7.41 19.40 20.15
CA GLU A 230 8.27 20.29 19.38
C GLU A 230 8.17 20.06 17.86
N VAL A 231 7.65 18.90 17.43
CA VAL A 231 7.59 18.47 16.02
C VAL A 231 6.21 18.71 15.38
N ALA A 232 5.21 19.12 16.18
CA ALA A 232 3.84 19.28 15.73
C ALA A 232 3.63 20.36 14.66
N CYS A 233 4.58 21.31 14.45
CA CYS A 233 4.48 22.28 13.34
C CYS A 233 5.76 23.07 13.05
N ASP A 234 6.00 23.32 11.76
CA ASP A 234 7.16 24.03 11.20
C ASP A 234 6.94 25.57 11.16
N GLY A 235 5.72 26.06 11.51
CA GLY A 235 5.45 27.46 11.87
C GLY A 235 5.03 28.43 10.75
N GLU A 236 4.46 27.94 9.64
CA GLU A 236 4.17 28.77 8.46
C GLU A 236 2.98 29.75 8.61
N THR A 237 2.00 29.49 9.50
CA THR A 237 0.85 30.38 9.76
C THR A 237 0.82 30.92 11.20
N LEU A 238 0.06 32.00 11.45
CA LEU A 238 -0.09 32.59 12.79
C LEU A 238 -0.70 31.61 13.80
N GLU A 239 -1.64 30.77 13.37
CA GLU A 239 -2.27 29.73 14.21
C GLU A 239 -1.29 28.58 14.48
N CYS A 240 -0.40 28.26 13.53
CA CYS A 240 0.68 27.27 13.71
C CYS A 240 1.78 27.68 14.70
N LYS A 241 1.82 28.95 15.13
CA LYS A 241 2.75 29.45 16.15
C LYS A 241 2.21 29.29 17.58
N GLN A 242 0.95 28.89 17.73
CA GLN A 242 0.37 28.61 19.04
C GLN A 242 0.86 27.24 19.55
N PRO A 243 1.04 27.09 20.89
CA PRO A 243 1.44 25.81 21.46
C PRO A 243 0.40 24.73 21.11
N PRO A 244 0.84 23.54 20.66
CA PRO A 244 -0.10 22.50 20.24
C PRO A 244 -0.96 22.04 21.42
N THR A 245 -2.23 21.78 21.15
CA THR A 245 -3.18 21.26 22.12
C THR A 245 -2.89 19.79 22.38
N THR A 246 -2.82 19.39 23.65
CA THR A 246 -2.68 17.97 24.00
C THR A 246 -4.00 17.26 23.70
N VAL A 247 -3.97 16.35 22.74
CA VAL A 247 -5.05 15.41 22.48
C VAL A 247 -4.65 14.09 23.12
N THR A 248 -5.22 13.81 24.29
CA THR A 248 -4.96 12.56 25.02
C THR A 248 -5.94 11.52 24.51
N TYR A 249 -5.44 10.48 23.84
CA TYR A 249 -6.32 9.47 23.23
C TYR A 249 -6.60 8.25 24.12
N PHE A 250 -5.97 8.15 25.30
CA PHE A 250 -6.20 7.02 26.22
C PHE A 250 -6.32 7.46 27.67
N ARG A 251 -7.42 7.04 28.30
CA ARG A 251 -7.52 6.89 29.75
C ARG A 251 -8.06 5.49 30.01
N VAL A 252 -7.19 4.50 30.14
CA VAL A 252 -7.59 3.17 30.64
C VAL A 252 -7.50 3.23 32.16
N ASN A 253 -8.53 3.79 32.79
CA ASN A 253 -8.70 3.62 34.23
C ASN A 253 -9.15 2.18 34.47
N ASN A 254 -8.28 1.35 35.05
CA ASN A 254 -8.76 0.20 35.78
C ASN A 254 -8.03 0.05 37.13
N THR A 255 -8.48 0.88 38.07
CA THR A 255 -8.50 0.51 39.49
C THR A 255 -9.89 0.84 40.03
N HIS A 256 -10.79 -0.14 39.97
CA HIS A 256 -11.77 -0.28 41.04
C HIS A 256 -11.07 -1.03 42.18
N VAL A 257 -10.50 -0.29 43.14
CA VAL A 257 -10.41 -0.69 44.55
C VAL A 257 -10.60 0.57 45.38
N ALA A 258 -11.43 0.40 46.40
CA ALA A 258 -12.00 1.39 47.30
C ALA A 258 -10.99 2.13 48.19
N ASP A 259 -11.56 3.14 48.85
CA ASP A 259 -11.21 3.74 50.15
C ASP A 259 -10.52 5.12 50.18
N GLN A 260 -11.30 6.02 50.81
CA GLN A 260 -11.05 7.31 51.47
C GLN A 260 -10.98 8.59 50.62
#